data_AF-A0A2H0TM85-F1
#
_entry.id   AF-A0A2H0TM85-F1
#
_cell.length_a   1.000
_cell.length_b   1.000
_cell.length_c   1.000
_cell.angle_alpha   90.00
_cell.angle_beta   90.00
_cell.angle_gamma   90.00
#
_symmetry.space_group_name_H-M   'P 1'
#
loop_
_entity.id
_entity.type
_entity.pdbx_description
1 polymer ?
#
loop_
_entity_poly.entity_id
_entity_poly.type
_entity_poly.pdbx_seq_one_letter_code
_entity_poly.pdbx_strand_id
1 'polypeptide(L)'
;MIPYKFAFLMGSLYFLSIWLFLFWRVPQHRKNMIFFGLLLAGPAMIGEYLWWTKDWWHPQTITGTRVGIEDFIASFTHLTIPSFIYKYTFGKTSDMIMIKKGIC
;
A
#
# COMPACT_ATOMS: atom_id res chain seq x y z
N MET A 1 -16.28 11.63 20.38
CA MET A 1 -16.46 11.01 19.06
C MET A 1 -15.52 11.69 18.09
N ILE A 2 -14.71 10.93 17.35
CA ILE A 2 -13.87 11.49 16.29
C ILE A 2 -14.82 11.92 15.15
N PRO A 3 -14.71 13.14 14.60
CA PRO A 3 -15.51 13.54 13.46
C PRO A 3 -15.28 12.57 12.30
N TYR A 4 -16.36 12.09 11.68
CA TYR A 4 -16.29 11.07 10.62
C TYR A 4 -15.32 11.44 9.49
N LYS A 5 -15.18 12.74 9.22
CA LYS A 5 -14.22 13.34 8.27
C LYS A 5 -12.77 12.89 8.49
N PHE A 6 -12.35 12.58 9.72
CA PHE A 6 -10.98 12.18 10.01
C PHE A 6 -10.78 10.67 10.14
N ALA A 7 -11.86 9.88 10.10
CA ALA A 7 -11.78 8.44 10.30
C ALA A 7 -10.87 7.77 9.26
N PHE A 8 -10.98 8.19 8.00
CA PHE A 8 -10.20 7.63 6.91
C PHE A 8 -8.71 8.01 7.02
N LEU A 9 -8.39 9.30 7.23
CA LEU A 9 -7.02 9.73 7.52
C LEU A 9 -6.39 8.94 8.66
N MET A 10 -7.12 8.80 9.78
CA MET A 10 -6.60 8.10 10.96
C MET A 10 -6.30 6.63 10.65
N GLY A 11 -7.15 5.97 9.87
CA GLY A 11 -6.89 4.62 9.36
C GLY A 11 -5.65 4.57 8.46
N SER A 12 -5.54 5.48 7.49
CA SER A 12 -4.38 5.56 6.59
C SER A 12 -3.08 5.80 7.36
N LEU A 13 -3.09 6.68 8.37
CA LEU A 13 -1.93 6.96 9.23
C LEU A 13 -1.57 5.77 10.11
N TYR A 14 -2.55 5.02 10.61
CA TYR A 14 -2.31 3.79 11.35
C TYR A 14 -1.53 2.77 10.49
N PHE A 15 -1.98 2.53 9.25
CA PHE A 15 -1.24 1.63 8.35
C PHE A 15 0.11 2.20 7.91
N LEU A 16 0.23 3.51 7.75
CA LEU A 16 1.52 4.16 7.51
C LEU A 16 2.50 3.93 8.65
N SER A 17 2.04 3.98 9.90
CA SER A 17 2.88 3.71 11.07
C SER A 17 3.43 2.27 11.07
N ILE A 18 2.60 1.29 10.69
CA ILE A 18 3.02 -0.12 10.54
C ILE A 18 4.04 -0.24 9.40
N TRP A 19 3.78 0.41 8.26
CA TRP A 19 4.71 0.40 7.14
C TRP A 19 6.06 1.03 7.50
N LEU A 20 6.07 2.17 8.19
CA LEU A 20 7.30 2.83 8.67
C LEU A 20 8.07 1.95 9.64
N PHE A 21 7.37 1.28 10.56
CA PHE A 21 7.98 0.32 11.47
C PHE A 21 8.68 -0.82 10.72
N LEU A 22 8.02 -1.42 9.71
CA LEU A 22 8.63 -2.45 8.86
C LEU A 22 9.81 -1.92 8.04
N PHE A 23 9.66 -0.72 7.49
CA PHE A 23 10.68 -0.04 6.69
C PHE A 23 11.97 0.22 7.50
N TRP A 24 11.83 0.58 8.77
CA TRP A 24 12.97 0.72 9.67
C TRP A 24 13.55 -0.63 10.08
N ARG A 25 12.71 -1.62 10.42
CA ARG A 25 13.16 -2.92 10.93
C ARG A 25 13.88 -3.77 9.88
N VAL A 26 13.53 -3.61 8.59
CA VAL A 26 14.03 -4.46 7.49
C VAL A 26 14.77 -3.62 6.42
N PRO A 27 15.95 -3.07 6.74
CA PRO A 27 16.65 -2.13 5.85
C PRO A 27 17.02 -2.72 4.49
N GLN A 28 17.30 -4.02 4.44
CA GLN A 28 17.70 -4.75 3.23
C GLN A 28 16.65 -4.76 2.11
N HIS A 29 15.36 -4.54 2.44
CA HIS A 29 14.26 -4.59 1.47
C HIS A 29 13.59 -3.23 1.22
N ARG A 30 14.16 -2.13 1.74
CA ARG A 30 13.59 -0.77 1.58
C ARG A 30 13.33 -0.38 0.13
N LYS A 31 14.29 -0.67 -0.76
CA LYS A 31 14.15 -0.40 -2.20
C LYS A 31 12.94 -1.14 -2.79
N ASN A 32 12.76 -2.40 -2.44
CA ASN A 32 11.63 -3.20 -2.89
C ASN A 32 10.32 -2.67 -2.32
N MET A 33 10.27 -2.31 -1.04
CA MET A 33 9.06 -1.77 -0.42
C MET A 33 8.62 -0.46 -1.09
N ILE A 34 9.55 0.46 -1.35
CA ILE A 34 9.24 1.71 -2.06
C ILE A 34 8.82 1.42 -3.51
N PHE A 35 9.54 0.54 -4.21
CA PHE A 35 9.22 0.17 -5.59
C PHE A 35 7.82 -0.42 -5.72
N PHE A 36 7.48 -1.44 -4.92
CA PHE A 36 6.15 -2.03 -4.93
C PHE A 36 5.08 -1.02 -4.50
N GLY A 37 5.36 -0.18 -3.52
CA GLY A 37 4.41 0.83 -3.10
C GLY A 37 4.09 1.86 -4.17
N LEU A 38 5.09 2.36 -4.89
CA LEU A 38 4.85 3.27 -6.02
C LEU A 38 4.18 2.56 -7.19
N LEU A 39 4.60 1.33 -7.50
CA LEU A 39 4.05 0.52 -8.58
C LEU A 39 2.57 0.19 -8.36
N LEU A 40 2.17 -0.07 -7.11
CA LEU A 40 0.80 -0.46 -6.77
C LEU A 40 -0.09 0.75 -6.45
N ALA A 41 0.45 1.82 -5.84
CA ALA A 41 -0.33 3.01 -5.51
C ALA A 41 -0.80 3.79 -6.74
N GLY A 42 0.01 3.88 -7.80
CA GLY A 42 -0.36 4.61 -9.02
C GLY A 42 -1.64 4.07 -9.68
N PRO A 43 -1.69 2.78 -10.07
CA PRO A 43 -2.90 2.16 -10.61
C PRO A 43 -4.08 2.20 -9.64
N ALA A 44 -3.84 2.11 -8.34
CA ALA A 44 -4.89 2.19 -7.33
C ALA A 44 -5.57 3.58 -7.32
N MET A 45 -4.80 4.66 -7.37
CA MET A 45 -5.35 6.03 -7.47
C MET A 45 -6.11 6.26 -8.79
N ILE A 46 -5.62 5.69 -9.89
CA ILE A 46 -6.34 5.73 -11.18
C ILE A 46 -7.67 4.99 -11.06
N GLY A 47 -7.68 3.84 -10.38
CA GLY A 47 -8.89 3.11 -10.03
C GLY A 47 -9.86 3.93 -9.20
N GLU A 48 -9.39 4.59 -8.13
CA GLU A 48 -10.18 5.52 -7.27
C GLU A 48 -10.83 6.64 -8.08
N TYR A 49 -10.12 7.16 -9.07
CA TYR A 49 -10.68 8.21 -9.91
C TYR A 49 -11.69 7.69 -10.94
N LEU A 50 -11.38 6.59 -11.63
CA LEU A 50 -12.12 6.13 -12.82
C LEU A 50 -13.15 5.03 -12.55
N TRP A 51 -12.85 4.12 -11.63
CA TRP A 51 -13.56 2.84 -11.52
C TRP A 51 -14.48 2.76 -10.31
N TRP A 52 -14.07 3.31 -9.16
CA TRP A 52 -14.91 3.25 -7.98
C TRP A 52 -16.10 4.22 -8.15
N THR A 53 -17.30 3.65 -8.11
CA THR A 53 -18.54 4.41 -8.09
C THR A 53 -18.66 5.15 -6.77
N LYS A 54 -19.29 6.34 -6.81
CA LYS A 54 -19.49 7.22 -5.65
C LYS A 54 -20.16 6.52 -4.45
N ASP A 55 -20.83 5.40 -4.72
CA ASP A 55 -21.66 4.67 -3.77
C ASP A 55 -20.97 3.43 -3.15
N TRP A 56 -19.91 2.87 -3.76
CA TRP A 56 -19.26 1.65 -3.25
C TRP A 56 -18.22 1.96 -2.16
N TRP A 57 -17.26 2.83 -2.47
CA TRP A 57 -16.19 3.20 -1.54
C TRP A 57 -15.72 4.61 -1.85
N HIS A 58 -16.21 5.58 -1.08
CA HIS A 58 -15.88 6.98 -1.26
C HIS A 58 -15.79 7.69 0.11
N PRO A 59 -14.75 7.41 0.90
CA PRO A 59 -14.57 8.05 2.19
C PRO A 59 -14.47 9.57 2.03
N GLN A 60 -14.91 10.30 3.05
CA GLN A 60 -14.75 11.75 3.08
C GLN A 60 -13.28 12.09 3.29
N THR A 61 -12.68 12.71 2.28
CA THR A 61 -11.32 13.23 2.38
C THR A 61 -11.30 14.56 3.14
N ILE A 62 -10.16 14.90 3.75
CA ILE A 62 -9.95 16.16 4.48
C ILE A 62 -10.16 17.35 3.56
N THR A 63 -9.64 17.23 2.33
CA THR A 63 -9.73 18.23 1.25
C THR A 63 -11.09 18.23 0.56
N GLY A 64 -11.95 17.24 0.80
CA GLY A 64 -13.23 17.08 0.09
C GLY A 64 -13.05 16.80 -1.41
N THR A 65 -11.85 16.43 -1.82
CA THR A 65 -11.53 16.06 -3.20
C THR A 65 -11.92 14.60 -3.47
N ARG A 66 -12.14 14.27 -4.75
CA ARG A 66 -12.47 12.91 -5.16
C ARG A 66 -11.37 11.91 -4.80
N VAL A 67 -10.11 12.35 -4.96
CA VAL A 67 -8.91 11.63 -4.55
C VAL A 67 -8.10 12.59 -3.68
N GLY A 68 -7.76 12.15 -2.48
CA GLY A 68 -6.99 12.89 -1.49
C GLY A 68 -5.63 12.27 -1.22
N ILE A 69 -4.88 12.90 -0.33
CA ILE A 69 -3.58 12.38 0.13
C ILE A 69 -3.73 11.07 0.91
N GLU A 70 -4.83 10.93 1.64
CA GLU A 70 -5.18 9.77 2.43
C GLU A 70 -5.49 8.53 1.58
N ASP A 71 -6.02 8.71 0.37
CA ASP A 71 -6.22 7.64 -0.61
C ASP A 71 -4.87 7.10 -1.12
N PHE A 72 -3.92 8.00 -1.41
CA PHE A 72 -2.56 7.59 -1.74
C PHE A 72 -1.89 6.83 -0.59
N ILE A 73 -1.98 7.34 0.65
CA ILE A 73 -1.39 6.68 1.82
C ILE A 73 -2.06 5.32 2.05
N ALA A 74 -3.39 5.23 1.94
CA ALA A 74 -4.13 3.98 2.09
C ALA A 74 -3.68 2.98 1.02
N SER A 75 -3.75 3.34 -0.25
CA SER A 75 -3.36 2.49 -1.38
C SER A 75 -1.90 2.03 -1.29
N PHE A 76 -0.98 2.94 -0.97
CA PHE A 76 0.43 2.63 -0.80
C PHE A 76 0.64 1.62 0.34
N THR A 77 0.05 1.84 1.50
CA THR A 77 0.30 0.99 2.68
C THR A 77 -0.43 -0.35 2.60
N HIS A 78 -1.70 -0.36 2.21
CA HIS A 78 -2.54 -1.55 2.14
C HIS A 78 -2.06 -2.54 1.10
N LEU A 79 -1.50 -2.07 -0.02
CA LEU A 79 -0.98 -2.95 -1.06
C LEU A 79 0.47 -3.38 -0.76
N THR A 80 1.30 -2.47 -0.23
CA THR A 80 2.72 -2.78 0.02
C THR A 80 2.94 -3.73 1.19
N ILE A 81 2.21 -3.57 2.29
CA ILE A 81 2.42 -4.38 3.51
C ILE A 81 2.21 -5.88 3.22
N PRO A 82 1.07 -6.32 2.63
CA PRO A 82 0.87 -7.74 2.31
C PRO A 82 1.85 -8.26 1.26
N SER A 83 2.15 -7.48 0.21
CA SER A 83 3.13 -7.87 -0.80
C SER A 83 4.53 -8.07 -0.20
N PHE A 84 4.91 -7.18 0.72
CA PHE A 84 6.16 -7.31 1.47
C PHE A 84 6.16 -8.55 2.37
N ILE A 85 5.10 -8.79 3.15
CA ILE A 85 4.99 -9.95 4.04
C ILE A 85 5.07 -11.26 3.25
N TYR A 86 4.36 -11.34 2.11
CA TYR A 86 4.40 -12.51 1.24
C TYR A 86 5.82 -12.76 0.72
N LYS A 87 6.50 -11.72 0.20
CA LYS A 87 7.87 -11.84 -0.29
C LYS A 87 8.86 -12.17 0.83
N TYR A 88 8.67 -11.61 2.02
CA TYR A 88 9.53 -11.86 3.18
C TYR A 88 9.39 -13.31 3.68
N THR A 89 8.16 -13.83 3.72
CA THR A 89 7.87 -15.18 4.26
C THR A 89 8.15 -16.28 3.24
N PHE A 90 7.78 -16.08 1.98
CA PHE A 90 7.81 -17.12 0.94
C PHE A 90 8.84 -16.87 -0.18
N GLY A 91 9.43 -15.67 -0.28
CA GLY A 91 10.32 -15.30 -1.37
C GLY A 91 11.58 -16.15 -1.48
N LYS A 92 12.07 -16.70 -0.36
CA LYS A 92 13.24 -17.60 -0.35
C LYS A 92 13.00 -18.88 -1.17
N THR A 93 11.76 -19.34 -1.27
CA THR A 93 11.37 -20.52 -2.06
C THR A 93 11.24 -20.17 -3.54
N SER A 94 10.72 -18.98 -3.85
CA SER A 94 10.56 -18.47 -5.22
C SER A 94 11.90 -18.31 -5.94
N ASP A 95 12.86 -17.67 -5.27
CA ASP A 95 14.18 -17.41 -5.84
C ASP A 95 14.95 -18.72 -6.06
N MET A 96 14.81 -19.70 -5.16
CA MET A 96 15.40 -21.03 -5.30
C MET A 96 14.82 -21.82 -6.49
N ILE A 97 13.50 -21.70 -6.74
CA ILE A 97 12.83 -22.35 -7.88
C ILE A 97 13.26 -21.71 -9.20
N MET A 98 13.44 -20.38 -9.25
CA MET A 98 13.90 -19.67 -10.45
C MET A 98 15.35 -20.04 -10.81
N ILE A 99 16.24 -20.12 -9.82
CA ILE A 99 17.61 -20.62 -9.99
C ILE A 99 17.60 -22.07 -10.48
N LYS A 100 16.75 -22.93 -9.91
CA LYS A 100 16.65 -24.34 -10.32
C LYS A 100 16.07 -24.53 -11.73
N LYS A 101 15.29 -23.56 -12.22
CA LYS A 101 14.73 -23.54 -13.58
C LYS A 101 15.65 -22.91 -14.62
N GLY A 102 16.85 -22.43 -14.24
CA GLY A 102 17.82 -21.87 -15.19
C GLY A 102 17.32 -20.61 -15.89
N ILE A 103 16.37 -19.88 -15.28
CA ILE A 103 15.90 -18.58 -15.77
C ILE A 103 16.74 -17.53 -15.04
N CYS A 104 18.01 -17.43 -15.41
CA CYS A 104 18.90 -16.35 -15.02
C CYS A 104 19.97 -16.16 -16.10
#